data_AF-A0A526TG08-F1
#
_entry.id   AF-A0A526TG08-F1
#
_cell.length_a   1.000
_cell.length_b   1.000
_cell.length_c   1.000
_cell.angle_alpha   90.00
_cell.angle_beta   90.00
_cell.angle_gamma   90.00
#
_symmetry.space_group_name_H-M   'P 1'
#
loop_
_entity.id
_entity.type
_entity.pdbx_description
1 polymer ?
#
loop_
_entity_poly.entity_id
_entity_poly.type
_entity_poly.pdbx_seq_one_letter_code
_entity_poly.pdbx_strand_id
1 'polypeptide(L)'
;MTRETTSFVYVTYIRSTPQKVFEAIIKPDVAKRYWGHENVSEWMPGSKWEHIRANDERTVELVGNVVEISPPTRLVITWANASQADDPS
;
A
#
# COMPACT_ATOMS: atom_id res chain seq x y z
N MET A 1 -26.24 -13.23 3.64
CA MET A 1 -25.21 -13.87 4.49
C MET A 1 -24.18 -12.81 4.80
N THR A 2 -23.94 -12.48 6.07
CA THR A 2 -22.83 -11.60 6.47
C THR A 2 -21.53 -12.36 6.27
N ARG A 3 -20.66 -11.85 5.39
CA ARG A 3 -19.29 -12.36 5.22
C ARG A 3 -18.56 -12.11 6.54
N GLU A 4 -18.08 -13.16 7.21
CA GLU A 4 -17.23 -12.96 8.40
C GLU A 4 -15.92 -12.30 7.97
N THR A 5 -15.64 -11.11 8.48
CA THR A 5 -14.38 -10.40 8.23
C THR A 5 -13.35 -10.84 9.26
N THR A 6 -12.28 -11.49 8.82
CA THR A 6 -11.14 -11.82 9.70
C THR A 6 -10.22 -10.60 9.82
N SER A 7 -9.77 -10.30 11.05
CA SER A 7 -8.84 -9.19 11.32
C SER A 7 -7.52 -9.71 11.87
N PHE A 8 -6.40 -9.25 11.31
CA PHE A 8 -5.04 -9.56 11.77
C PHE A 8 -4.30 -8.27 12.14
N VAL A 9 -3.56 -8.29 13.25
CA VAL A 9 -2.75 -7.15 13.70
C VAL A 9 -1.30 -7.59 13.85
N TYR A 10 -0.40 -6.92 13.13
CA TYR A 10 1.04 -7.14 13.20
C TYR A 10 1.71 -5.92 13.84
N VAL A 11 2.60 -6.16 14.80
CA VAL A 11 3.39 -5.12 15.46
C VAL A 11 4.86 -5.36 15.18
N THR A 12 5.54 -4.36 14.63
CA THR A 12 6.98 -4.39 14.31
C THR A 12 7.65 -3.17 14.89
N TYR A 13 8.82 -3.34 15.52
CA TYR A 13 9.62 -2.25 16.06
C TYR A 13 10.79 -1.94 15.11
N ILE A 14 10.86 -0.69 14.63
CA ILE A 14 11.88 -0.23 13.68
C ILE A 14 12.70 0.88 14.34
N ARG A 15 14.03 0.71 14.38
CA ARG A 15 14.97 1.72 14.90
C ARG A 15 15.17 2.84 13.87
N SER A 16 14.19 3.71 13.71
CA SER A 16 14.18 4.88 12.82
C SER A 16 13.18 5.93 13.32
N THR A 17 13.01 7.04 12.60
CA THR A 17 11.95 8.02 12.88
C THR A 17 10.66 7.65 12.14
N PRO A 18 9.48 8.02 12.68
CA PRO A 18 8.21 7.79 11.98
C PRO A 18 8.20 8.36 10.56
N GLN A 19 8.79 9.54 10.35
CA GLN A 19 8.86 10.19 9.03
C GLN A 19 9.61 9.32 8.02
N LYS A 20 10.79 8.79 8.40
CA LYS A 20 11.58 7.95 7.50
C LYS A 20 10.89 6.62 7.19
N VAL A 21 10.19 6.03 8.18
CA VAL A 21 9.41 4.81 7.98
C VAL A 21 8.26 5.08 7.02
N PHE A 22 7.53 6.17 7.22
CA PHE A 22 6.42 6.55 6.35
C PHE A 22 6.89 6.82 4.92
N GLU A 23 7.96 7.59 4.76
CA GLU A 23 8.59 7.84 3.46
C GLU A 23 9.02 6.56 2.75
N ALA A 24 9.53 5.56 3.48
CA ALA A 24 9.92 4.28 2.90
C ALA A 24 8.74 3.49 2.31
N ILE A 25 7.52 3.77 2.75
CA ILE A 25 6.28 3.17 2.23
C ILE A 25 5.80 3.95 0.99
N ILE A 26 5.72 5.28 1.09
CA ILE A 26 5.04 6.12 0.08
C ILE A 26 5.93 6.60 -1.08
N LYS A 27 7.26 6.58 -0.92
CA LYS A 27 8.20 7.03 -1.95
C LYS A 27 8.64 5.84 -2.82
N PRO A 28 8.28 5.78 -4.12
CA PRO A 28 8.61 4.66 -5.00
C PRO A 28 10.10 4.33 -5.06
N ASP A 29 10.95 5.35 -5.09
CA ASP A 29 12.40 5.23 -5.19
C ASP A 29 13.05 4.62 -3.94
N VAL A 30 12.38 4.70 -2.78
CA VAL A 30 12.78 4.05 -1.54
C VAL A 30 12.17 2.66 -1.45
N ALA A 31 10.86 2.52 -1.67
CA ALA A 31 10.12 1.26 -1.56
C ALA A 31 10.76 0.15 -2.42
N LYS A 32 11.11 0.46 -3.67
CA LYS A 32 11.68 -0.52 -4.60
C LYS A 32 13.00 -1.14 -4.16
N ARG A 33 13.77 -0.45 -3.31
CA ARG A 33 15.07 -0.92 -2.84
C ARG A 33 14.96 -2.08 -1.86
N TYR A 34 13.83 -2.19 -1.16
CA TYR A 34 13.64 -3.16 -0.07
C TYR A 34 12.44 -4.09 -0.28
N TRP A 35 11.46 -3.69 -1.09
CA TRP A 35 10.21 -4.44 -1.31
C TRP A 35 10.12 -5.09 -2.70
N GLY A 36 11.04 -4.77 -3.63
CA GLY A 36 10.95 -5.21 -5.02
C GLY A 36 9.71 -4.69 -5.77
N HIS A 37 9.01 -3.74 -5.16
CA HIS A 37 7.80 -3.10 -5.66
C HIS A 37 7.81 -1.61 -5.32
N GLU A 38 7.06 -0.86 -6.11
CA GLU A 38 6.78 0.55 -5.91
C GLU A 38 5.30 0.70 -5.48
N ASN A 39 5.05 1.52 -4.46
CA ASN A 39 3.70 1.98 -4.13
C ASN A 39 3.47 3.30 -4.88
N VAL A 40 2.55 3.31 -5.84
CA VAL A 40 2.28 4.49 -6.68
C VAL A 40 0.86 4.97 -6.42
N SER A 41 0.72 6.23 -6.04
CA SER A 41 -0.54 6.92 -5.82
C SER A 41 -0.29 8.43 -5.76
N GLU A 42 -1.34 9.22 -5.98
CA GLU A 42 -1.35 10.64 -5.64
C GLU A 42 -1.42 10.89 -4.12
N TRP A 43 -1.64 9.83 -3.32
CA TRP A 43 -1.65 9.87 -1.86
C TRP A 43 -2.65 10.89 -1.28
N MET A 44 -3.85 10.95 -1.86
CA MET A 44 -5.01 11.65 -1.30
C MET A 44 -6.14 10.65 -1.01
N PRO A 45 -7.02 10.88 -0.02
CA PRO A 45 -8.21 10.05 0.16
C PRO A 45 -9.01 9.94 -1.15
N GLY A 46 -9.35 8.72 -1.54
CA GLY A 46 -10.00 8.37 -2.81
C GLY A 46 -9.06 8.14 -4.00
N SER A 47 -7.76 8.45 -3.88
CA SER A 47 -6.79 8.18 -4.95
C SER A 47 -6.61 6.68 -5.16
N LYS A 48 -6.47 6.28 -6.43
CA LYS A 48 -6.02 4.93 -6.80
C LYS A 48 -4.61 4.68 -6.23
N TRP A 49 -4.39 3.48 -5.74
CA TRP A 49 -3.09 2.95 -5.34
C TRP A 49 -2.77 1.71 -6.17
N GLU A 50 -1.54 1.63 -6.65
CA GLU A 50 -1.02 0.50 -7.43
C GLU A 50 0.28 -0.01 -6.78
N HIS A 51 0.37 -1.33 -6.63
CA HIS A 51 1.59 -2.02 -6.20
C HIS A 51 2.30 -2.58 -7.43
N ILE A 52 3.31 -1.86 -7.89
CA ILE A 52 3.94 -2.10 -9.20
C ILE A 52 5.26 -2.82 -9.00
N ARG A 53 5.46 -3.94 -9.71
CA ARG A 53 6.72 -4.67 -9.66
C ARG A 53 7.89 -3.80 -10.14
N ALA A 54 8.99 -3.81 -9.40
CA ALA A 54 10.19 -3.02 -9.70
C ALA A 54 11.17 -3.79 -10.62
N ASN A 55 10.68 -4.23 -11.78
CA ASN A 55 11.44 -4.88 -12.85
C ASN A 55 11.05 -4.27 -14.21
N ASP A 56 11.61 -4.75 -15.32
CA ASP A 56 11.32 -4.19 -16.65
C ASP A 56 9.85 -4.35 -17.07
N GLU A 57 9.17 -5.41 -16.59
CA GLU A 57 7.78 -5.71 -16.94
C GLU A 57 6.77 -4.79 -16.25
N ARG A 58 7.13 -4.21 -15.08
CA ARG A 58 6.31 -3.25 -14.34
C ARG A 58 4.86 -3.71 -14.11
N THR A 59 4.66 -5.00 -13.86
CA THR A 59 3.33 -5.57 -13.68
C THR A 59 2.63 -4.99 -12.44
N VAL A 60 1.33 -4.79 -12.54
CA VAL A 60 0.47 -4.37 -11.42
C VAL A 60 -0.37 -5.56 -10.98
N GLU A 61 0.01 -6.15 -9.85
CA GLU A 61 -0.67 -7.34 -9.32
C GLU A 61 -1.71 -6.97 -8.26
N LEU A 62 -1.46 -5.90 -7.49
CA LEU A 62 -2.39 -5.39 -6.50
C LEU A 62 -2.78 -3.95 -6.81
N VAL A 63 -4.06 -3.68 -6.63
CA VAL A 63 -4.65 -2.35 -6.76
C VAL A 63 -5.57 -2.07 -5.58
N GLY A 64 -5.84 -0.80 -5.34
CA GLY A 64 -6.80 -0.37 -4.34
C GLY A 64 -6.94 1.14 -4.34
N ASN A 65 -7.44 1.67 -3.24
CA ASN A 65 -7.63 3.11 -3.05
C ASN A 65 -7.12 3.53 -1.68
N VAL A 66 -6.59 4.74 -1.61
CA VAL A 66 -6.25 5.40 -0.35
C VAL A 66 -7.56 5.76 0.35
N VAL A 67 -7.79 5.20 1.54
CA VAL A 67 -8.96 5.50 2.36
C VAL A 67 -8.66 6.69 3.26
N GLU A 68 -7.49 6.68 3.87
CA GLU A 68 -7.04 7.75 4.76
C GLU A 68 -5.51 7.87 4.72
N ILE A 69 -5.02 9.10 4.85
CA ILE A 69 -3.61 9.37 5.00
C ILE A 69 -3.41 10.55 5.96
N SER A 70 -2.56 10.36 6.96
CA SER A 70 -2.14 11.39 7.91
C SER A 70 -0.66 11.14 8.26
N PRO A 71 0.26 11.66 7.43
CA PRO A 71 1.68 11.43 7.63
C PRO A 71 2.19 12.09 8.93
N PRO A 72 3.14 11.46 9.65
CA PRO A 72 3.75 10.16 9.38
C PRO A 72 3.07 9.00 10.14
N THR A 73 1.87 9.19 10.68
CA THR A 73 1.31 8.31 11.71
C THR A 73 0.25 7.34 11.21
N ARG A 74 -0.39 7.61 10.06
CA ARG A 74 -1.49 6.79 9.57
C ARG A 74 -1.55 6.74 8.04
N LEU A 75 -1.68 5.53 7.51
CA LEU A 75 -2.00 5.24 6.12
C LEU A 75 -2.99 4.07 6.14
N VAL A 76 -4.12 4.23 5.47
CA VAL A 76 -5.13 3.20 5.29
C VAL A 76 -5.40 3.08 3.80
N ILE A 77 -5.18 1.88 3.27
CA ILE A 77 -5.42 1.54 1.87
C ILE A 77 -6.30 0.30 1.79
N THR A 78 -7.18 0.26 0.81
CA THR A 78 -7.75 -1.02 0.37
C THR A 78 -6.77 -1.72 -0.55
N TRP A 79 -6.94 -3.03 -0.73
CA TRP A 79 -6.17 -3.78 -1.71
C TRP A 79 -6.97 -4.99 -2.20
N ALA A 80 -6.78 -5.35 -3.46
CA ALA A 80 -7.27 -6.56 -4.08
C ALA A 80 -6.31 -6.96 -5.20
N ASN A 81 -6.39 -8.21 -5.66
CA ASN A 81 -5.75 -8.59 -6.92
C ASN A 81 -6.29 -7.69 -8.05
N ALA A 82 -5.43 -7.32 -8.99
CA ALA A 82 -5.84 -6.48 -10.13
C ALA A 82 -7.01 -7.06 -10.92
N SER A 83 -7.12 -8.40 -11.02
CA SER A 83 -8.23 -9.09 -11.65
C SER A 83 -9.56 -9.03 -10.87
N GLN A 84 -9.54 -8.54 -9.63
CA GLN A 84 -10.68 -8.45 -8.71
C GLN A 84 -10.94 -7.01 -8.25
N ALA A 85 -10.42 -6.01 -8.99
CA ALA A 85 -10.51 -4.60 -8.61
C ALA A 85 -11.95 -4.11 -8.40
N ASP A 86 -12.90 -4.66 -9.16
CA ASP A 86 -14.33 -4.29 -9.13
C ASP A 86 -15.15 -5.08 -8.08
N ASP A 87 -14.56 -6.12 -7.47
CA ASP A 87 -15.16 -6.92 -6.39
C ASP A 87 -14.12 -7.18 -5.28
N PRO A 88 -13.67 -6.12 -4.58
CA PRO A 88 -12.72 -6.26 -3.49
C PRO A 88 -13.40 -7.03 -2.35
N SER A 89 -12.78 -8.16 -1.97
CA SER A 89 -13.37 -9.15 -1.05
C SER A 89 -13.57 -8.66 0.38
#